data_AF-U6SN05-F1
#
_entry.id   AF-U6SN05-F1
#
_cell.length_a   1.000
_cell.length_b   1.000
_cell.length_c   1.000
_cell.angle_alpha   90.00
_cell.angle_beta   90.00
_cell.angle_gamma   90.00
#
_symmetry.space_group_name_H-M   'P 1'
#
loop_
_entity.id
_entity.type
_entity.pdbx_description
1 polymer ?
#
loop_
_entity_poly.entity_id
_entity_poly.type
_entity_poly.pdbx_seq_one_letter_code
_entity_poly.pdbx_strand_id
1 'polypeptide(L)'
;MKHKSLFKWTLDALSSFGQVPLPILFSNQFMKKYTAYNEWNEWVAQSNQNIITIKDFEVEDESWTQFIQHSTAFSSGKEMIEAAEEFYFSQRPYGPFPII
;
A
#
# COMPACT_ATOMS: atom_id res chain seq x y z
N MET A 1 24.07 -0.49 18.28
CA MET A 1 22.72 -0.91 18.71
C MET A 1 21.75 -0.60 17.58
N LYS A 2 21.15 -1.61 16.94
CA LYS A 2 20.20 -1.40 15.84
C LYS A 2 18.84 -1.09 16.49
N HIS A 3 18.34 0.14 16.36
CA HIS A 3 16.99 0.49 16.77
C HIS A 3 16.03 -0.41 15.99
N LYS A 4 15.51 -1.46 16.64
CA LYS A 4 14.43 -2.28 16.09
C LYS A 4 13.19 -1.39 16.13
N SER A 5 12.76 -0.96 14.95
CA SER A 5 11.64 -0.04 14.75
C SER A 5 10.38 -0.61 15.41
N LEU A 6 9.90 0.06 16.48
CA LEU A 6 8.63 -0.27 17.14
C LEU A 6 7.46 -0.28 16.14
N PHE A 7 7.58 0.53 15.09
CA PHE A 7 6.67 0.59 13.95
C PHE A 7 6.47 -0.77 13.26
N LYS A 8 7.53 -1.58 13.15
CA LYS A 8 7.46 -2.87 12.45
C LYS A 8 6.61 -3.88 13.22
N TRP A 9 6.74 -3.94 14.54
CA TRP A 9 5.91 -4.81 15.37
C TRP A 9 4.46 -4.35 15.45
N THR A 10 4.21 -3.04 15.43
CA THR A 10 2.84 -2.52 15.35
C THR A 10 2.21 -2.81 13.99
N LEU A 11 2.96 -2.69 12.89
CA LEU A 11 2.51 -3.06 11.54
C LEU A 11 2.16 -4.55 11.45
N ASP A 12 3.05 -5.44 11.93
CA ASP A 12 2.83 -6.89 11.95
C ASP A 12 1.59 -7.27 12.82
N ALA A 13 1.34 -6.54 13.91
CA ALA A 13 0.16 -6.76 14.75
C ALA A 13 -1.14 -6.20 14.12
N LEU A 14 -1.05 -5.12 13.36
CA LEU A 14 -2.19 -4.50 12.65
C LEU A 14 -2.61 -5.30 11.41
N SER A 15 -1.66 -5.89 10.69
CA SER A 15 -1.94 -6.78 9.54
C SER A 15 -2.75 -8.01 9.95
N SER A 16 -2.68 -8.39 11.23
CA SER A 16 -3.39 -9.54 11.82
C SER A 16 -4.88 -9.28 12.12
N PHE A 17 -5.33 -8.02 12.18
CA PHE A 17 -6.66 -7.66 12.73
C PHE A 17 -7.70 -7.12 11.73
N GLY A 18 -7.35 -7.03 10.45
CA GLY A 18 -8.28 -6.58 9.42
C GLY A 18 -7.52 -5.82 8.36
N GLN A 19 -7.25 -6.48 7.23
CA GLN A 19 -6.60 -5.84 6.10
C GLN A 19 -7.36 -4.59 5.68
N VAL A 20 -6.68 -3.45 5.68
CA VAL A 20 -7.23 -2.19 5.18
C VAL A 20 -7.57 -2.39 3.70
N PRO A 21 -8.80 -2.07 3.24
CA PRO A 21 -9.16 -2.20 1.84
C PRO A 21 -8.17 -1.45 0.93
N LEU A 22 -7.80 -2.05 -0.20
CA LEU A 22 -6.82 -1.45 -1.14
C LEU A 22 -7.13 0.00 -1.54
N PRO A 23 -8.38 0.38 -1.87
CA PRO A 23 -8.69 1.78 -2.20
C PRO A 23 -8.50 2.76 -1.02
N ILE A 24 -8.55 2.26 0.21
CA ILE A 24 -8.33 3.06 1.42
C ILE A 24 -6.82 3.16 1.71
N LEU A 25 -6.08 2.07 1.52
CA LEU A 25 -4.64 2.00 1.67
C LEU A 25 -3.95 2.90 0.62
N PHE A 26 -4.32 2.71 -0.65
CA PHE A 26 -3.89 3.48 -1.81
C PHE A 26 -4.79 4.70 -2.03
N SER A 27 -4.92 5.54 -1.00
CA SER A 27 -5.71 6.76 -1.06
C SER A 27 -5.30 7.69 -2.21
N ASN A 28 -6.19 8.59 -2.66
CA ASN A 28 -5.88 9.56 -3.72
C ASN A 28 -4.64 10.42 -3.40
N GLN A 29 -4.36 10.71 -2.12
CA GLN A 29 -3.16 11.43 -1.72
C GLN A 29 -1.89 10.59 -1.93
N PHE A 30 -1.95 9.30 -1.61
CA PHE A 30 -0.85 8.37 -1.86
C PHE A 30 -0.59 8.24 -3.36
N MET A 31 -1.64 8.01 -4.15
CA MET A 31 -1.55 7.84 -5.61
C MET A 31 -0.89 9.06 -6.28
N LYS A 32 -1.35 10.26 -5.94
CA LYS A 32 -0.78 11.52 -6.45
C LYS A 32 0.68 11.74 -6.06
N LYS A 33 1.11 11.17 -4.93
CA LYS A 33 2.47 11.35 -4.41
C LYS A 33 3.48 10.40 -5.05
N TYR A 34 3.07 9.16 -5.36
CA TYR A 34 3.99 8.09 -5.76
C TYR A 34 3.72 7.51 -7.15
N THR A 35 2.69 7.98 -7.84
CA THR A 35 2.32 7.52 -9.19
C THR A 35 1.94 8.71 -10.07
N ALA A 36 1.81 8.48 -11.38
CA ALA A 36 1.27 9.48 -12.31
C ALA A 36 -0.26 9.60 -12.27
N TYR A 37 -0.94 8.78 -11.47
CA TYR A 37 -2.40 8.63 -11.43
C TYR A 37 -2.99 9.30 -10.20
N ASN A 38 -4.27 9.70 -10.30
CA ASN A 38 -4.93 10.41 -9.21
C ASN A 38 -5.66 9.47 -8.25
N GLU A 39 -6.08 8.30 -8.75
CA GLU A 39 -6.95 7.38 -8.04
C GLU A 39 -6.50 5.92 -8.23
N TRP A 40 -6.72 5.09 -7.21
CA TRP A 40 -6.41 3.67 -7.23
C TRP A 40 -7.06 2.94 -8.40
N ASN A 41 -8.37 3.16 -8.60
CA ASN A 41 -9.14 2.48 -9.64
C ASN A 41 -8.67 2.84 -11.06
N GLU A 42 -8.23 4.09 -11.26
CA GLU A 42 -7.65 4.54 -12.54
C GLU A 42 -6.38 3.74 -12.86
N TRP A 43 -5.50 3.59 -11.87
CA TRP A 43 -4.24 2.86 -12.01
C TRP A 43 -4.46 1.36 -12.23
N VAL A 44 -5.33 0.72 -11.43
CA VAL A 44 -5.65 -0.70 -11.61
C VAL A 44 -6.28 -0.98 -12.97
N ALA A 45 -7.12 -0.07 -13.48
CA ALA A 45 -7.71 -0.23 -14.81
C ALA A 45 -6.67 -0.17 -15.96
N GLN A 46 -5.50 0.43 -15.73
CA GLN A 46 -4.38 0.35 -16.67
C GLN A 46 -3.58 -0.95 -16.54
N SER A 47 -3.74 -1.67 -15.44
CA SER A 47 -3.19 -3.00 -15.31
C SER A 47 -4.08 -4.02 -16.01
N ASN A 48 -3.47 -5.09 -16.54
CA ASN A 48 -4.22 -6.26 -17.03
C ASN A 48 -4.59 -7.24 -15.91
N GLN A 49 -4.49 -6.81 -14.65
CA GLN A 49 -4.67 -7.65 -13.47
C GLN A 49 -6.02 -7.39 -12.80
N ASN A 50 -6.68 -8.45 -12.32
CA ASN A 50 -7.91 -8.33 -11.55
C ASN A 50 -7.60 -8.31 -10.05
N ILE A 51 -7.24 -7.15 -9.53
CA ILE A 51 -6.79 -6.98 -8.14
C ILE A 51 -7.98 -6.60 -7.25
N ILE A 52 -8.40 -7.53 -6.39
CA ILE A 52 -9.53 -7.34 -5.48
C ILE A 52 -9.06 -7.28 -4.02
N THR A 53 -8.05 -8.07 -3.66
CA THR A 53 -7.51 -8.19 -2.31
C THR A 53 -6.02 -7.86 -2.25
N ILE A 54 -5.51 -7.58 -1.04
CA ILE A 54 -4.06 -7.43 -0.82
C ILE A 54 -3.31 -8.67 -1.31
N LYS A 55 -3.87 -9.86 -1.09
CA LYS A 55 -3.24 -11.10 -1.54
C LYS A 55 -3.10 -11.15 -3.06
N ASP A 56 -4.10 -10.68 -3.80
CA ASP A 56 -4.04 -10.62 -5.27
C ASP A 56 -2.96 -9.62 -5.74
N PHE A 57 -2.77 -8.54 -4.98
CA PHE A 57 -1.72 -7.55 -5.23
C PHE A 57 -0.30 -8.08 -4.96
N GLU A 58 -0.15 -8.91 -3.91
CA GLU A 58 1.12 -9.52 -3.51
C GLU A 58 1.57 -10.67 -4.42
N VAL A 59 0.70 -11.17 -5.30
CA VAL A 59 1.12 -12.15 -6.32
C VAL A 59 2.02 -11.43 -7.33
N GLU A 60 3.32 -11.56 -7.11
CA GLU A 60 4.32 -11.00 -8.04
C GLU A 60 4.55 -11.97 -9.20
N ASP A 61 4.11 -11.56 -10.39
CA ASP A 61 4.62 -12.06 -11.65
C ASP A 61 5.51 -10.99 -12.31
N GLU A 62 6.29 -11.39 -13.32
CA GLU A 62 7.23 -10.49 -13.99
C GLU A 62 6.52 -9.29 -14.64
N SER A 63 5.34 -9.50 -15.22
CA SER A 63 4.56 -8.44 -15.87
C SER A 63 4.01 -7.43 -14.87
N TRP A 64 3.58 -7.90 -13.70
CA TRP A 64 3.07 -7.07 -12.62
C TRP A 64 4.18 -6.22 -12.00
N THR A 65 5.33 -6.83 -11.72
CA THR A 65 6.50 -6.11 -11.20
C THR A 65 6.99 -5.05 -12.20
N GLN A 66 7.05 -5.37 -13.49
CA GLN A 66 7.38 -4.39 -14.52
C GLN A 66 6.36 -3.25 -14.58
N PHE A 67 5.07 -3.56 -14.53
CA PHE A 67 4.02 -2.53 -14.51
C PHE A 67 4.19 -1.57 -13.32
N ILE A 68 4.44 -2.09 -12.12
CA ILE A 68 4.68 -1.27 -10.92
C ILE A 68 5.90 -0.38 -11.10
N GLN A 69 7.02 -0.93 -11.59
CA GLN A 69 8.26 -0.18 -11.83
C GLN A 69 8.08 0.94 -12.87
N HIS A 70 7.24 0.72 -13.88
CA HIS A 70 7.00 1.70 -14.93
C HIS A 70 5.98 2.77 -14.55
N SER A 71 5.02 2.45 -13.68
CA SER A 71 3.87 3.31 -13.38
C SER A 71 3.93 3.99 -12.01
N THR A 72 4.87 3.59 -11.16
CA THR A 72 5.03 4.07 -9.78
C THR A 72 6.49 4.34 -9.45
N ALA A 73 6.75 4.93 -8.28
CA ALA A 73 8.10 5.14 -7.76
C ALA A 73 8.74 3.89 -7.12
N PHE A 74 8.05 2.75 -7.12
CA PHE A 74 8.45 1.55 -6.37
C PHE A 74 9.03 0.46 -7.26
N SER A 75 9.92 -0.36 -6.69
CA SER A 75 10.59 -1.46 -7.40
C SER A 75 9.80 -2.76 -7.41
N SER A 76 8.83 -2.91 -6.52
CA SER A 76 8.03 -4.12 -6.31
C SER A 76 6.68 -3.79 -5.69
N GLY A 77 5.73 -4.74 -5.78
CA GLY A 77 4.43 -4.57 -5.15
C GLY A 77 4.56 -4.53 -3.64
N LYS A 78 5.40 -5.40 -3.09
CA LYS A 78 5.69 -5.42 -1.66
C LYS A 78 6.16 -4.06 -1.12
N GLU A 79 7.13 -3.42 -1.79
CA GLU A 79 7.62 -2.09 -1.39
C GLU A 79 6.51 -1.04 -1.42
N MET A 80 5.64 -1.11 -2.45
CA MET A 80 4.51 -0.21 -2.60
C MET A 80 3.48 -0.38 -1.47
N ILE A 81 3.19 -1.62 -1.04
CA ILE A 81 2.31 -1.87 0.12
C ILE A 81 2.93 -1.31 1.40
N GLU A 82 4.19 -1.63 1.68
CA GLU A 82 4.87 -1.17 2.90
C GLU A 82 4.85 0.36 3.00
N ALA A 83 5.10 1.05 1.89
CA ALA A 83 5.03 2.51 1.81
C ALA A 83 3.60 3.05 1.98
N ALA A 84 2.59 2.36 1.43
CA ALA A 84 1.19 2.76 1.56
C ALA A 84 0.66 2.57 2.98
N GLU A 85 1.06 1.50 3.66
CA GLU A 85 0.75 1.28 5.08
C GLU A 85 1.39 2.37 5.94
N GLU A 86 2.70 2.64 5.76
CA GLU A 86 3.38 3.72 6.46
C GLU A 86 2.69 5.08 6.23
N PHE A 87 2.35 5.38 4.97
CA PHE A 87 1.60 6.58 4.63
C PHE A 87 0.25 6.63 5.35
N TYR A 88 -0.53 5.54 5.30
CA TYR A 88 -1.84 5.43 5.92
C TYR A 88 -1.80 5.68 7.44
N PHE A 89 -0.84 5.10 8.14
CA PHE A 89 -0.68 5.27 9.59
C PHE A 89 -0.11 6.63 9.97
N SER A 90 0.75 7.22 9.13
CA SER A 90 1.27 8.58 9.35
C SER A 90 0.15 9.64 9.36
N GLN A 91 -0.91 9.42 8.57
CA GLN A 91 -2.10 10.28 8.53
C GLN A 91 -3.06 10.01 9.70
N ARG A 92 -2.84 8.95 10.49
CA ARG A 92 -3.69 8.53 11.61
C ARG A 92 -2.86 8.30 12.87
N PRO A 93 -2.28 9.36 13.46
CA PRO A 93 -1.40 9.23 14.62
C PRO A 93 -2.08 8.67 15.88
N TYR A 94 -3.41 8.70 15.94
CA TYR A 94 -4.22 8.16 17.04
C TYR A 94 -4.77 6.74 16.77
N GLY A 95 -4.32 6.08 15.69
CA GLY A 95 -4.80 4.76 15.28
C GLY A 95 -6.01 4.81 14.33
N PRO A 96 -6.46 3.65 13.80
CA PRO A 96 -7.60 3.58 12.86
C PRO A 96 -8.94 3.88 13.53
N PHE A 97 -8.99 3.90 14.86
CA PHE A 97 -10.18 4.25 15.64
C PHE A 97 -10.01 5.68 16.20
N PRO A 98 -10.95 6.59 15.95
CA PRO A 98 -10.92 7.89 16.62
C PRO A 98 -10.99 7.68 18.13
N ILE A 99 -10.13 8.36 18.88
CA ILE A 99 -10.26 8.48 20.33
C ILE A 99 -11.50 9.36 20.55
N ILE A 100 -12.62 8.73 20.91
CA ILE A 100 -13.87 9.39 21.29
C ILE A 100 -13.82 9.71 22.78
#